data_AF-A0A2M9Q9P3-F1
#
_entry.id   AF-A0A2M9Q9P3-F1
#
_cell.length_a   1.000
_cell.length_b   1.000
_cell.length_c   1.000
_cell.angle_alpha   90.00
_cell.angle_beta   90.00
_cell.angle_gamma   90.00
#
_symmetry.space_group_name_H-M   'P 1'
#
loop_
_entity.id
_entity.type
_entity.pdbx_description
1 polymer ?
#
loop_
_entity_poly.entity_id
_entity_poly.type
_entity_poly.pdbx_seq_one_letter_code
_entity_poly.pdbx_strand_id
1 'polypeptide(L)'
;MKKILFISMLLSFSIISACSDKEEKTNEPDKSQEEQKSNEPNKSQEAHQSNENQQEQTKTNKGNTVASNKQAGALKNIKSQLNTNLPITLPKGLPISDGTFLTATTKVEANQVEVLFYESKEVLPINDLKLKNSQTATVIARLVVKQYQNTKEANEQIAFVNFSQNGGQEVDLGYNIKGYQDVGAGSLWTGWNEGRWALATHTRTDNSEAGLKLAKQAVQFLETHMLPIPKQNGFARLDVYKSGNIIVWQNEKLVYTLDSIKEPLKALEITTAFYH
;
A
#
# COMPACT_ATOMS: atom_id res chain seq x y z
N MET A 1 -12.38 -37.77 24.38
CA MET A 1 -12.05 -38.93 23.52
C MET A 1 -13.10 -39.08 22.42
N LYS A 2 -12.73 -38.79 21.17
CA LYS A 2 -13.20 -39.48 19.95
C LYS A 2 -12.40 -38.89 18.79
N LYS A 3 -11.42 -39.67 18.31
CA LYS A 3 -10.56 -39.36 17.18
C LYS A 3 -11.36 -39.67 15.91
N ILE A 4 -11.43 -38.73 14.99
CA ILE A 4 -11.88 -39.01 13.62
C ILE A 4 -10.65 -38.81 12.74
N LEU A 5 -10.06 -39.94 12.35
CA LEU A 5 -9.12 -40.05 11.25
C LEU A 5 -9.90 -39.78 9.95
N PHE A 6 -9.36 -38.94 9.08
CA PHE A 6 -9.65 -39.04 7.66
C PHE A 6 -8.36 -39.13 6.87
N ILE A 7 -8.41 -40.11 5.97
CA ILE A 7 -7.33 -40.80 5.31
C ILE A 7 -6.83 -40.00 4.10
N SER A 8 -5.50 -39.94 3.99
CA SER A 8 -4.75 -39.59 2.80
C SER A 8 -5.19 -40.45 1.61
N MET A 9 -5.52 -39.83 0.48
CA MET A 9 -5.56 -40.52 -0.81
C MET A 9 -4.59 -39.80 -1.74
N LEU A 10 -3.41 -40.41 -1.90
CA LEU A 10 -2.50 -40.15 -3.00
C LEU A 10 -3.19 -40.51 -4.32
N LEU A 11 -3.12 -39.61 -5.31
CA LEU A 11 -3.19 -40.01 -6.72
C LEU A 11 -1.88 -39.64 -7.39
N SER A 12 -1.24 -40.66 -7.95
CA SER A 12 0.05 -40.62 -8.62
C SER A 12 -0.16 -40.85 -10.12
N PHE A 13 0.65 -40.15 -10.91
CA PHE A 13 1.14 -40.46 -12.26
C PHE A 13 0.16 -40.69 -13.43
N SER A 14 0.37 -39.91 -14.50
CA SER A 14 0.71 -40.46 -15.82
C SER A 14 1.48 -39.44 -16.66
N ILE A 15 2.54 -39.95 -17.30
CA ILE A 15 3.54 -39.30 -18.16
C ILE A 15 3.33 -39.89 -19.55
N ILE A 16 3.33 -39.08 -20.63
CA ILE A 16 3.65 -39.46 -22.02
C ILE A 16 4.10 -38.14 -22.72
N SER A 17 5.38 -37.87 -23.04
CA SER A 17 6.17 -38.27 -24.24
C SER A 17 5.44 -38.02 -25.59
N ALA A 18 6.00 -37.58 -26.72
CA ALA A 18 7.31 -37.10 -27.18
C ALA A 18 7.18 -36.66 -28.69
N CYS A 19 8.22 -35.98 -29.22
CA CYS A 19 8.66 -35.89 -30.64
C CYS A 19 7.83 -35.06 -31.66
N SER A 20 8.38 -34.41 -32.72
CA SER A 20 9.76 -34.23 -33.23
C SER A 20 9.80 -33.14 -34.33
N ASP A 21 10.97 -32.49 -34.44
CA ASP A 21 11.79 -32.12 -35.63
C ASP A 21 11.44 -31.05 -36.70
N LYS A 22 12.47 -30.20 -36.90
CA LYS A 22 13.07 -29.61 -38.13
C LYS A 22 12.23 -28.58 -38.92
N GLU A 23 12.80 -27.48 -39.43
CA GLU A 23 14.04 -27.35 -40.21
C GLU A 23 14.50 -25.88 -40.32
N GLU A 24 15.78 -25.72 -40.65
CA GLU A 24 16.59 -24.51 -40.82
C GLU A 24 16.35 -23.80 -42.18
N LYS A 25 16.53 -22.47 -42.27
CA LYS A 25 17.30 -21.76 -43.32
C LYS A 25 17.16 -20.22 -43.29
N THR A 26 18.29 -19.60 -42.95
CA THR A 26 19.01 -18.47 -43.57
C THR A 26 18.36 -17.74 -44.76
N ASN A 27 18.41 -16.39 -44.75
CA ASN A 27 19.00 -15.53 -45.81
C ASN A 27 18.77 -14.02 -45.51
N GLU A 28 19.81 -13.34 -45.04
CA GLU A 28 20.23 -12.00 -45.55
C GLU A 28 21.05 -12.24 -46.84
N PRO A 29 21.28 -11.28 -47.77
CA PRO A 29 21.64 -9.86 -47.50
C PRO A 29 21.07 -8.81 -48.51
N ASP A 30 21.23 -7.50 -48.24
CA ASP A 30 22.12 -6.62 -49.04
C ASP A 30 22.13 -5.15 -48.54
N LYS A 31 23.32 -4.55 -48.66
CA LYS A 31 23.78 -3.19 -48.37
C LYS A 31 23.28 -2.14 -49.37
N SER A 32 23.27 -0.88 -48.94
CA SER A 32 23.84 0.34 -49.58
C SER A 32 23.54 1.54 -48.64
N GLN A 33 24.48 2.16 -47.92
CA GLN A 33 25.35 3.31 -48.32
C GLN A 33 24.60 4.38 -49.13
N GLU A 34 24.60 5.69 -48.83
CA GLU A 34 25.69 6.59 -48.39
C GLU A 34 25.10 7.95 -47.89
N GLU A 35 25.76 8.57 -46.90
CA GLU A 35 26.23 9.99 -46.81
C GLU A 35 25.31 11.21 -47.15
N GLN A 36 25.38 12.42 -46.56
CA GLN A 36 26.28 13.12 -45.62
C GLN A 36 25.63 14.49 -45.26
N LYS A 37 26.21 15.15 -44.24
CA LYS A 37 26.41 16.61 -44.07
C LYS A 37 25.42 17.48 -43.23
N SER A 38 25.92 17.77 -42.02
CA SER A 38 26.40 19.07 -41.51
C SER A 38 25.39 20.19 -41.17
N ASN A 39 25.32 20.58 -39.90
CA ASN A 39 25.96 21.80 -39.37
C ASN A 39 25.55 22.09 -37.90
N GLU A 40 26.54 22.23 -37.03
CA GLU A 40 26.54 23.08 -35.83
C GLU A 40 27.50 24.27 -36.13
N PRO A 41 27.68 25.31 -35.30
CA PRO A 41 26.89 25.83 -34.17
C PRO A 41 26.67 27.36 -34.27
N ASN A 42 25.88 27.97 -33.37
CA ASN A 42 26.16 29.37 -33.01
C ASN A 42 25.87 29.68 -31.54
N LYS A 43 26.79 30.44 -30.96
CA LYS A 43 26.97 30.81 -29.55
C LYS A 43 26.97 32.32 -29.45
N SER A 44 26.18 32.87 -28.53
CA SER A 44 26.41 34.17 -27.82
C SER A 44 25.18 34.44 -26.95
N GLN A 45 25.21 34.26 -25.62
CA GLN A 45 25.69 35.22 -24.61
C GLN A 45 25.27 36.67 -24.85
N GLU A 46 24.34 37.18 -24.03
CA GLU A 46 24.65 38.25 -23.07
C GLU A 46 23.56 38.40 -21.99
N ALA A 47 24.02 38.81 -20.81
CA ALA A 47 23.28 39.00 -19.59
C ALA A 47 22.35 40.23 -19.63
N HIS A 48 21.41 40.34 -18.69
CA HIS A 48 21.31 41.49 -17.78
C HIS A 48 20.20 41.23 -16.73
N GLN A 49 20.56 41.50 -15.46
CA GLN A 49 19.68 41.54 -14.30
C GLN A 49 18.55 42.56 -14.48
N SER A 50 17.38 42.28 -13.87
CA SER A 50 16.66 43.22 -13.01
C SER A 50 15.64 42.49 -12.14
N ASN A 51 15.74 42.74 -10.83
CA ASN A 51 14.72 42.48 -9.81
C ASN A 51 13.47 43.30 -10.12
N GLU A 52 12.28 42.72 -10.00
CA GLU A 52 11.19 43.36 -9.26
C GLU A 52 10.10 42.36 -8.85
N ASN A 53 9.73 42.46 -7.57
CA ASN A 53 8.63 41.79 -6.91
C ASN A 53 7.32 41.92 -7.70
N GLN A 54 6.64 40.80 -7.96
CA GLN A 54 5.19 40.75 -7.85
C GLN A 54 4.78 39.45 -7.16
N GLN A 55 4.23 39.63 -5.96
CA GLN A 55 3.31 38.70 -5.33
C GLN A 55 2.16 38.42 -6.30
N GLU A 56 1.91 37.17 -6.65
CA GLU A 56 0.54 36.72 -6.81
C GLU A 56 0.36 35.23 -6.49
N GLN A 57 -0.51 35.02 -5.50
CA GLN A 57 -1.40 33.88 -5.33
C GLN A 57 -0.77 32.50 -5.10
N THR A 58 -0.29 32.34 -3.87
CA THR A 58 -0.46 31.07 -3.15
C THR A 58 -1.96 30.78 -3.03
N LYS A 59 -2.51 29.95 -3.93
CA LYS A 59 -3.77 29.24 -3.69
C LYS A 59 -3.54 28.27 -2.54
N THR A 60 -3.63 28.77 -1.32
CA THR A 60 -3.70 27.96 -0.12
C THR A 60 -5.02 27.20 -0.18
N ASN A 61 -4.94 25.87 -0.27
CA ASN A 61 -6.06 24.95 -0.09
C ASN A 61 -6.63 25.12 1.33
N LYS A 62 -7.53 26.10 1.48
CA LYS A 62 -8.22 26.45 2.73
C LYS A 62 -9.34 25.45 3.10
N GLY A 63 -9.48 24.36 2.34
CA GLY A 63 -10.43 23.28 2.62
C GLY A 63 -9.97 22.33 3.74
N ASN A 64 -8.66 22.15 3.94
CA ASN A 64 -8.16 21.09 4.83
C ASN A 64 -8.03 21.50 6.30
N THR A 65 -7.86 22.79 6.62
CA THR A 65 -7.53 23.20 8.00
C THR A 65 -8.71 23.07 8.97
N VAL A 66 -9.95 23.29 8.52
CA VAL A 66 -11.15 23.19 9.38
C VAL A 66 -11.61 21.73 9.54
N ALA A 67 -11.54 20.93 8.47
CA ALA A 67 -11.82 19.49 8.53
C ALA A 67 -10.79 18.75 9.40
N SER A 68 -9.50 19.09 9.26
CA SER A 68 -8.41 18.55 10.08
C SER A 68 -8.58 18.85 11.57
N ASN A 69 -8.99 20.08 11.93
CA ASN A 69 -9.24 20.46 13.33
C ASN A 69 -10.39 19.66 13.97
N LYS A 70 -11.45 19.34 13.22
CA LYS A 70 -12.55 18.49 13.71
C LYS A 70 -12.13 17.03 13.83
N GLN A 71 -11.35 16.52 12.88
CA GLN A 71 -10.88 15.14 12.90
C GLN A 71 -9.88 14.86 14.02
N ALA A 72 -8.97 15.80 14.30
CA ALA A 72 -8.03 15.69 15.42
C ALA A 72 -8.76 15.55 16.76
N GLY A 73 -9.85 16.29 16.96
CA GLY A 73 -10.72 16.17 18.13
C GLY A 73 -11.38 14.78 18.23
N ALA A 74 -11.91 14.26 17.12
CA ALA A 74 -12.50 12.92 17.07
C ALA A 74 -11.47 11.83 17.41
N LEU A 75 -10.27 11.88 16.80
CA LEU A 75 -9.19 10.93 17.07
C LEU A 75 -8.69 10.99 18.51
N LYS A 76 -8.60 12.18 19.10
CA LYS A 76 -8.28 12.36 20.52
C LYS A 76 -9.34 11.71 21.41
N ASN A 77 -10.62 11.90 21.09
CA ASN A 77 -11.72 11.27 21.83
C ASN A 77 -11.66 9.74 21.71
N ILE A 78 -11.47 9.20 20.50
CA ILE A 78 -11.28 7.77 20.27
C ILE A 78 -10.14 7.25 21.15
N LYS A 79 -8.96 7.88 21.09
CA LYS A 79 -7.80 7.47 21.90
C LYS A 79 -8.11 7.48 23.40
N SER A 80 -8.84 8.48 23.90
CA SER A 80 -9.18 8.58 25.33
C SER A 80 -10.15 7.50 25.81
N GLN A 81 -10.95 6.91 24.92
CA GLN A 81 -11.88 5.82 25.25
C GLN A 81 -11.25 4.42 25.14
N LEU A 82 -10.02 4.34 24.60
CA LEU A 82 -9.25 3.10 24.60
C LEU A 82 -8.70 2.89 26.01
N ASN A 83 -9.48 2.21 26.86
CA ASN A 83 -9.12 1.85 28.23
C ASN A 83 -8.02 0.77 28.25
N THR A 84 -6.82 1.10 27.78
CA THR A 84 -5.69 0.19 27.58
C THR A 84 -4.39 0.78 28.12
N ASN A 85 -3.49 -0.08 28.60
CA ASN A 85 -2.13 0.28 28.96
C ASN A 85 -1.14 0.14 27.80
N LEU A 86 -1.61 -0.33 26.64
CA LEU A 86 -0.77 -0.47 25.46
C LEU A 86 -0.38 0.93 24.93
N PRO A 87 0.90 1.19 24.60
CA PRO A 87 1.35 2.48 24.09
C PRO A 87 0.97 2.63 22.61
N ILE A 88 -0.32 2.72 22.34
CA ILE A 88 -0.86 2.79 20.99
C ILE A 88 -0.83 4.23 20.44
N THR A 89 -0.55 4.33 19.15
CA THR A 89 -0.67 5.56 18.36
C THR A 89 -1.84 5.41 17.38
N LEU A 90 -2.57 6.49 17.16
CA LEU A 90 -3.60 6.58 16.13
C LEU A 90 -3.05 7.42 14.96
N PRO A 91 -3.60 7.28 13.73
CA PRO A 91 -3.18 8.13 12.63
C PRO A 91 -3.51 9.60 12.93
N LYS A 92 -2.75 10.53 12.37
CA LYS A 92 -3.00 11.98 12.48
C LYS A 92 -4.30 12.41 11.76
N GLY A 93 -4.79 11.61 10.83
CA GLY A 93 -6.01 11.84 10.06
C GLY A 93 -6.40 10.62 9.22
N LEU A 94 -7.60 10.66 8.64
CA LEU A 94 -8.10 9.66 7.69
C LEU A 94 -8.79 10.36 6.50
N PRO A 95 -8.72 9.81 5.28
CA PRO A 95 -9.33 10.39 4.09
C PRO A 95 -10.85 10.15 4.05
N ILE A 96 -11.61 11.07 4.67
CA ILE A 96 -13.08 11.09 4.68
C ILE A 96 -13.65 12.07 3.66
N SER A 97 -14.89 11.83 3.24
CA SER A 97 -15.60 12.71 2.29
C SER A 97 -15.97 14.07 2.92
N ASP A 98 -15.99 15.13 2.12
CA ASP A 98 -16.42 16.46 2.57
C ASP A 98 -17.84 16.43 3.16
N GLY A 99 -18.05 17.17 4.26
CA GLY A 99 -19.34 17.22 4.95
C GLY A 99 -19.67 15.99 5.79
N THR A 100 -18.76 15.01 5.91
CA THR A 100 -18.92 13.85 6.81
C THR A 100 -18.15 14.01 8.13
N PHE A 101 -18.42 13.11 9.07
CA PHE A 101 -17.84 13.10 10.40
C PHE A 101 -17.12 11.77 10.67
N LEU A 102 -15.96 11.85 11.32
CA LEU A 102 -15.23 10.67 11.80
C LEU A 102 -15.80 10.19 13.13
N THR A 103 -16.04 8.89 13.23
CA THR A 103 -16.34 8.18 14.48
C THR A 103 -15.77 6.76 14.42
N ALA A 104 -15.94 5.97 15.47
CA ALA A 104 -15.43 4.61 15.52
C ALA A 104 -16.25 3.69 16.43
N THR A 105 -16.08 2.38 16.23
CA THR A 105 -16.26 1.43 17.33
C THR A 105 -14.89 0.99 17.84
N THR A 106 -14.83 0.64 19.12
CA THR A 106 -13.60 0.26 19.81
C THR A 106 -13.81 -1.04 20.57
N LYS A 107 -12.83 -1.94 20.48
CA LYS A 107 -12.79 -3.16 21.29
C LYS A 107 -11.41 -3.28 21.93
N VAL A 108 -11.38 -3.49 23.24
CA VAL A 108 -10.14 -3.62 24.01
C VAL A 108 -10.12 -4.97 24.70
N GLU A 109 -9.03 -5.70 24.50
CA GLU A 109 -8.68 -6.93 25.17
C GLU A 109 -7.32 -6.74 25.88
N ALA A 110 -6.88 -7.73 26.68
CA ALA A 110 -5.69 -7.58 27.53
C ALA A 110 -4.41 -7.21 26.75
N ASN A 111 -4.23 -7.77 25.55
CA ASN A 111 -3.05 -7.56 24.70
C ASN A 111 -3.40 -7.10 23.28
N GLN A 112 -4.64 -6.68 23.04
CA GLN A 112 -5.10 -6.26 21.72
C GLN A 112 -6.10 -5.13 21.81
N VAL A 113 -5.99 -4.19 20.88
CA VAL A 113 -6.96 -3.11 20.65
C VAL A 113 -7.41 -3.17 19.20
N GLU A 114 -8.70 -3.02 18.98
CA GLU A 114 -9.31 -2.88 17.66
C GLU A 114 -10.09 -1.56 17.61
N VAL A 115 -9.88 -0.79 16.55
CA VAL A 115 -10.62 0.43 16.22
C VAL A 115 -11.15 0.28 14.80
N LEU A 116 -12.47 0.24 14.66
CA LEU A 116 -13.12 0.25 13.36
C LEU A 116 -13.61 1.68 13.09
N PHE A 117 -12.96 2.36 12.16
CA PHE A 117 -13.24 3.74 11.79
C PHE A 117 -14.39 3.81 10.79
N TYR A 118 -15.24 4.81 10.99
CA TYR A 118 -16.39 5.11 10.15
C TYR A 118 -16.37 6.56 9.69
N GLU A 119 -16.77 6.78 8.44
CA GLU A 119 -17.32 8.08 8.02
C GLU A 119 -18.85 8.05 8.18
N SER A 120 -19.43 9.09 8.76
CA SER A 120 -20.88 9.22 8.95
C SER A 120 -21.41 10.56 8.43
N LYS A 121 -22.67 10.55 7.99
CA LYS A 121 -23.40 11.75 7.55
C LYS A 121 -23.83 12.66 8.70
N GLU A 122 -23.83 12.15 9.93
CA GLU A 122 -24.19 12.90 11.13
C GLU A 122 -23.13 12.72 12.22
N VAL A 123 -23.11 13.60 13.21
CA VAL A 123 -22.20 13.48 14.36
C VAL A 123 -22.70 12.35 15.25
N LEU A 124 -21.96 11.25 15.31
CA LEU A 124 -22.28 10.10 16.14
C LEU A 124 -21.24 9.88 17.25
N PRO A 125 -21.66 9.51 18.46
CA PRO A 125 -20.73 9.10 19.50
C PRO A 125 -19.98 7.83 19.11
N ILE A 126 -18.85 7.60 19.77
CA ILE A 126 -18.07 6.36 19.63
C ILE A 126 -18.92 5.21 20.18
N ASN A 127 -18.88 4.05 19.51
CA ASN A 127 -19.68 2.86 19.83
C ASN A 127 -21.21 3.02 19.66
N ASP A 128 -21.69 4.01 18.90
CA ASP A 128 -23.13 4.17 18.62
C ASP A 128 -23.71 2.96 17.85
N LEU A 129 -24.91 2.51 18.22
CA LEU A 129 -25.61 1.40 17.56
C LEU A 129 -25.95 1.69 16.09
N LYS A 130 -26.13 2.97 15.72
CA LYS A 130 -26.37 3.42 14.35
C LYS A 130 -25.20 3.11 13.41
N LEU A 131 -23.98 2.88 13.93
CA LEU A 131 -22.82 2.50 13.12
C LEU A 131 -22.97 1.13 12.44
N LYS A 132 -23.92 0.31 12.88
CA LYS A 132 -24.28 -0.95 12.21
C LYS A 132 -25.12 -0.73 10.94
N ASN A 133 -25.65 0.48 10.75
CA ASN A 133 -26.48 0.83 9.61
C ASN A 133 -25.63 1.46 8.48
N SER A 134 -25.54 0.77 7.35
CA SER A 134 -24.76 1.21 6.19
C SER A 134 -25.31 2.45 5.47
N GLN A 135 -26.55 2.86 5.74
CA GLN A 135 -27.10 4.12 5.23
C GLN A 135 -26.59 5.34 6.02
N THR A 136 -26.22 5.14 7.30
CA THR A 136 -25.78 6.19 8.23
C THR A 136 -24.27 6.32 8.30
N ALA A 137 -23.55 5.20 8.26
CA ALA A 137 -22.10 5.18 8.40
C ALA A 137 -21.46 4.11 7.50
N THR A 138 -20.27 4.41 6.98
CA THR A 138 -19.48 3.50 6.15
C THR A 138 -18.14 3.23 6.82
N VAL A 139 -17.75 1.95 6.90
CA VAL A 139 -16.41 1.56 7.35
C VAL A 139 -15.38 2.07 6.36
N ILE A 140 -14.37 2.77 6.87
CA ILE A 140 -13.27 3.33 6.05
C ILE A 140 -11.93 2.68 6.35
N ALA A 141 -11.73 2.16 7.56
CA ALA A 141 -10.54 1.43 7.96
C ALA A 141 -10.78 0.66 9.25
N ARG A 142 -10.04 -0.43 9.43
CA ARG A 142 -9.88 -1.09 10.72
C ARG A 142 -8.42 -1.08 11.11
N LEU A 143 -8.14 -0.61 12.33
CA LEU A 143 -6.84 -0.71 12.97
C LEU A 143 -6.91 -1.78 14.06
N VAL A 144 -6.03 -2.78 13.97
CA VAL A 144 -5.77 -3.72 15.05
C VAL A 144 -4.34 -3.50 15.54
N VAL A 145 -4.17 -3.33 16.85
CA VAL A 145 -2.85 -3.27 17.49
C VAL A 145 -2.75 -4.40 18.49
N LYS A 146 -1.80 -5.31 18.29
CA LYS A 146 -1.61 -6.48 19.15
C LYS A 146 -0.20 -6.51 19.74
N GLN A 147 -0.11 -6.75 21.03
CA GLN A 147 1.15 -6.93 21.75
C GLN A 147 1.56 -8.39 21.81
N TYR A 148 2.84 -8.64 21.49
CA TYR A 148 3.51 -9.93 21.58
C TYR A 148 4.52 -9.94 22.73
N GLN A 149 5.06 -11.12 23.08
CA GLN A 149 5.95 -11.22 24.24
C GLN A 149 7.24 -10.43 24.06
N ASN A 150 7.74 -10.40 22.82
CA ASN A 150 8.98 -9.76 22.45
C ASN A 150 8.97 -9.28 21.00
N THR A 151 9.99 -8.50 20.64
CA THR A 151 10.19 -7.92 19.31
C THR A 151 10.37 -8.99 18.23
N LYS A 152 10.90 -10.18 18.56
CA LYS A 152 11.05 -11.25 17.56
C LYS A 152 9.69 -11.83 17.17
N GLU A 153 8.86 -12.19 18.14
CA GLU A 153 7.51 -12.72 17.91
C GLU A 153 6.60 -11.73 17.19
N ALA A 154 6.73 -10.43 17.49
CA ALA A 154 6.01 -9.40 16.76
C ALA A 154 6.43 -9.35 15.28
N ASN A 155 7.73 -9.48 14.98
CA ASN A 155 8.21 -9.47 13.59
C ASN A 155 7.82 -10.73 12.79
N GLU A 156 7.64 -11.87 13.46
CA GLU A 156 7.17 -13.12 12.82
C GLU A 156 5.76 -12.99 12.23
N GLN A 157 5.00 -11.97 12.62
CA GLN A 157 3.67 -11.68 12.08
C GLN A 157 3.71 -10.86 10.78
N ILE A 158 4.89 -10.37 10.41
CA ILE A 158 5.08 -9.56 9.22
C ILE A 158 5.46 -10.49 8.08
N ALA A 159 4.62 -10.55 7.05
CA ALA A 159 4.87 -11.32 5.83
C ALA A 159 5.92 -10.64 4.92
N PHE A 160 7.08 -10.29 5.49
CA PHE A 160 8.16 -9.64 4.76
C PHE A 160 8.77 -10.58 3.73
N VAL A 161 8.97 -10.07 2.51
CA VAL A 161 9.62 -10.77 1.42
C VAL A 161 10.74 -9.89 0.87
N ASN A 162 11.93 -10.45 0.70
CA ASN A 162 12.98 -9.80 -0.08
C ASN A 162 12.77 -10.14 -1.57
N PHE A 163 12.15 -9.24 -2.31
CA PHE A 163 11.75 -9.47 -3.70
C PHE A 163 12.94 -9.49 -4.66
N SER A 164 14.06 -8.83 -4.32
CA SER A 164 15.28 -8.95 -5.15
C SER A 164 15.89 -10.35 -5.16
N GLN A 165 15.57 -11.17 -4.15
CA GLN A 165 16.06 -12.53 -4.01
C GLN A 165 15.00 -13.59 -4.32
N ASN A 166 13.73 -13.28 -4.02
CA ASN A 166 12.62 -14.23 -4.08
C ASN A 166 11.50 -13.81 -5.06
N GLY A 167 11.66 -12.69 -5.76
CA GLY A 167 10.72 -12.22 -6.77
C GLY A 167 10.96 -12.88 -8.13
N GLY A 168 10.00 -12.69 -9.04
CA GLY A 168 10.08 -13.19 -10.41
C GLY A 168 10.73 -12.19 -11.37
N GLN A 169 10.05 -11.91 -12.48
CA GLN A 169 10.58 -11.07 -13.55
C GLN A 169 10.73 -9.61 -13.12
N GLU A 170 11.92 -9.02 -13.31
CA GLU A 170 12.17 -7.62 -13.00
C GLU A 170 11.34 -6.67 -13.90
N VAL A 171 10.79 -5.63 -13.30
CA VAL A 171 10.08 -4.54 -13.99
C VAL A 171 10.47 -3.18 -13.40
N ASP A 172 10.47 -2.15 -14.24
CA ASP A 172 10.70 -0.78 -13.79
C ASP A 172 9.42 -0.16 -13.21
N LEU A 173 9.52 0.35 -11.96
CA LEU A 173 8.45 1.06 -11.28
C LEU A 173 8.60 2.59 -11.35
N GLY A 174 9.67 3.09 -11.97
CA GLY A 174 10.06 4.50 -11.96
C GLY A 174 10.84 4.87 -10.70
N TYR A 175 11.33 6.11 -10.63
CA TYR A 175 12.08 6.64 -9.47
C TYR A 175 13.30 5.77 -9.04
N ASN A 176 13.92 5.09 -10.02
CA ASN A 176 14.99 4.12 -9.80
C ASN A 176 14.59 2.93 -8.90
N ILE A 177 13.30 2.63 -8.81
CA ILE A 177 12.77 1.48 -8.07
C ILE A 177 12.48 0.34 -9.04
N LYS A 178 13.04 -0.83 -8.72
CA LYS A 178 12.78 -2.09 -9.41
C LYS A 178 11.72 -2.88 -8.67
N GLY A 179 10.73 -3.38 -9.40
CA GLY A 179 9.75 -4.35 -8.94
C GLY A 179 10.01 -5.72 -9.54
N TYR A 180 9.32 -6.73 -9.02
CA TYR A 180 9.44 -8.12 -9.42
C TYR A 180 8.05 -8.72 -9.58
N GLN A 181 7.77 -9.23 -10.78
CA GLN A 181 6.49 -9.81 -11.15
C GLN A 181 6.50 -11.33 -11.01
N ASP A 182 5.55 -11.84 -10.23
CA ASP A 182 5.36 -13.28 -10.01
C ASP A 182 3.93 -13.68 -10.39
N VAL A 183 3.81 -14.71 -11.22
CA VAL A 183 2.56 -15.20 -11.81
C VAL A 183 2.28 -16.61 -11.29
N GLY A 184 1.07 -16.82 -10.77
CA GLY A 184 0.65 -18.15 -10.33
C GLY A 184 -0.86 -18.25 -10.14
N ALA A 185 -1.44 -19.39 -10.54
CA ALA A 185 -2.86 -19.71 -10.32
C ALA A 185 -3.88 -18.62 -10.76
N GLY A 186 -3.59 -17.89 -11.84
CA GLY A 186 -4.44 -16.79 -12.34
C GLY A 186 -4.24 -15.44 -11.64
N SER A 187 -3.35 -15.37 -10.65
CA SER A 187 -2.90 -14.14 -9.99
C SER A 187 -1.59 -13.65 -10.57
N LEU A 188 -1.43 -12.32 -10.59
CA LEU A 188 -0.18 -11.63 -10.84
C LEU A 188 0.12 -10.71 -9.66
N TRP A 189 1.32 -10.85 -9.12
CA TRP A 189 1.86 -10.00 -8.06
C TRP A 189 2.97 -9.13 -8.62
N THR A 190 3.02 -7.85 -8.24
CA THR A 190 4.19 -7.00 -8.47
C THR A 190 4.72 -6.56 -7.12
N GLY A 191 5.85 -7.14 -6.69
CA GLY A 191 6.46 -6.89 -5.39
C GLY A 191 7.73 -6.05 -5.47
N TRP A 192 7.97 -5.21 -4.48
CA TRP A 192 9.22 -4.44 -4.35
C TRP A 192 9.53 -4.15 -2.88
N ASN A 193 10.76 -3.72 -2.61
CA ASN A 193 11.19 -3.35 -1.28
C ASN A 193 11.55 -1.86 -1.22
N GLU A 194 11.10 -1.17 -0.18
CA GLU A 194 11.49 0.21 0.15
C GLU A 194 11.90 0.26 1.63
N GLY A 195 13.20 0.44 1.89
CA GLY A 195 13.75 0.40 3.24
C GLY A 195 13.42 -0.93 3.96
N ARG A 196 12.62 -0.84 5.03
CA ARG A 196 12.17 -1.98 5.86
C ARG A 196 10.82 -2.56 5.42
N TRP A 197 10.28 -2.09 4.30
CA TRP A 197 8.99 -2.50 3.79
C TRP A 197 9.12 -3.49 2.65
N ALA A 198 8.26 -4.51 2.67
CA ALA A 198 7.92 -5.32 1.52
C ALA A 198 6.53 -4.91 1.03
N LEU A 199 6.45 -4.38 -0.18
CA LEU A 199 5.19 -3.93 -0.78
C LEU A 199 4.85 -4.82 -1.96
N ALA A 200 3.57 -5.09 -2.16
CA ALA A 200 3.09 -5.84 -3.30
C ALA A 200 1.75 -5.34 -3.79
N THR A 201 1.58 -5.25 -5.10
CA THR A 201 0.26 -5.14 -5.72
C THR A 201 -0.23 -6.49 -6.20
N HIS A 202 -1.55 -6.68 -6.17
CA HIS A 202 -2.23 -7.86 -6.68
C HIS A 202 -3.21 -7.50 -7.79
N THR A 203 -3.16 -8.27 -8.87
CA THR A 203 -4.15 -8.28 -9.95
C THR A 203 -4.32 -9.71 -10.46
N ARG A 204 -5.23 -9.92 -11.41
CA ARG A 204 -5.32 -11.18 -12.16
C ARG A 204 -4.46 -11.13 -13.41
N THR A 205 -4.08 -12.30 -13.92
CA THR A 205 -3.24 -12.43 -15.13
C THR A 205 -3.90 -11.86 -16.38
N ASP A 206 -5.23 -11.83 -16.45
CA ASP A 206 -6.02 -11.22 -17.54
C ASP A 206 -6.08 -9.67 -17.47
N ASN A 207 -5.55 -9.08 -16.40
CA ASN A 207 -5.50 -7.63 -16.16
C ASN A 207 -4.13 -7.24 -15.58
N SER A 208 -3.06 -7.73 -16.20
CA SER A 208 -1.68 -7.59 -15.72
C SER A 208 -1.24 -6.12 -15.59
N GLU A 209 -1.62 -5.30 -16.56
CA GLU A 209 -1.27 -3.87 -16.63
C GLU A 209 -1.79 -3.08 -15.42
N ALA A 210 -2.97 -3.42 -14.90
CA ALA A 210 -3.54 -2.71 -13.75
C ALA A 210 -2.71 -2.91 -12.47
N GLY A 211 -2.13 -4.10 -12.27
CA GLY A 211 -1.26 -4.38 -11.12
C GLY A 211 0.03 -3.57 -11.17
N LEU A 212 0.68 -3.52 -12.35
CA LEU A 212 1.88 -2.72 -12.57
C LEU A 212 1.59 -1.22 -12.44
N LYS A 213 0.45 -0.76 -12.98
CA LYS A 213 0.02 0.64 -12.84
C LYS A 213 -0.17 1.02 -11.38
N LEU A 214 -0.82 0.17 -10.58
CA LEU A 214 -1.01 0.43 -9.16
C LEU A 214 0.33 0.46 -8.41
N ALA A 215 1.31 -0.38 -8.79
CA ALA A 215 2.63 -0.39 -8.16
C ALA A 215 3.37 0.93 -8.44
N LYS A 216 3.35 1.41 -9.69
CA LYS A 216 3.91 2.71 -10.07
C LYS A 216 3.26 3.88 -9.33
N GLN A 217 1.92 3.83 -9.16
CA GLN A 217 1.19 4.85 -8.39
C GLN A 217 1.56 4.83 -6.91
N ALA A 218 1.76 3.64 -6.33
CA ALA A 218 2.19 3.49 -4.95
C ALA A 218 3.61 4.05 -4.74
N VAL A 219 4.56 3.67 -5.61
CA VAL A 219 5.93 4.24 -5.61
C VAL A 219 5.88 5.76 -5.71
N GLN A 220 5.19 6.30 -6.72
CA GLN A 220 5.05 7.75 -6.89
C GLN A 220 4.47 8.45 -5.65
N PHE A 221 3.49 7.83 -4.98
CA PHE A 221 2.91 8.38 -3.76
C PHE A 221 3.95 8.44 -2.63
N LEU A 222 4.76 7.40 -2.47
CA LEU A 222 5.77 7.26 -1.41
C LEU A 222 6.99 8.16 -1.59
N GLU A 223 7.27 8.63 -2.81
CA GLU A 223 8.31 9.65 -3.05
C GLU A 223 8.10 10.94 -2.24
N THR A 224 6.86 11.25 -1.88
CA THR A 224 6.50 12.46 -1.12
C THR A 224 5.86 12.16 0.24
N HIS A 225 5.63 10.88 0.57
CA HIS A 225 4.98 10.46 1.80
C HIS A 225 5.75 9.32 2.47
N MET A 226 6.13 9.50 3.73
CA MET A 226 6.89 8.50 4.46
C MET A 226 5.97 7.53 5.20
N LEU A 227 6.19 6.24 5.02
CA LEU A 227 5.60 5.20 5.86
C LEU A 227 6.22 5.22 7.27
N PRO A 228 5.50 4.81 8.32
CA PRO A 228 6.07 4.67 9.65
C PRO A 228 7.27 3.71 9.59
N ILE A 229 8.32 4.03 10.33
CA ILE A 229 9.57 3.25 10.32
C ILE A 229 9.34 2.00 11.19
N PRO A 230 9.25 0.79 10.60
CA PRO A 230 9.05 -0.41 11.39
C PRO A 230 10.29 -0.73 12.21
N LYS A 231 10.11 -1.42 13.35
CA LYS A 231 11.25 -1.84 14.17
C LYS A 231 12.17 -2.78 13.41
N GLN A 232 11.62 -3.84 12.82
CA GLN A 232 12.33 -4.70 11.87
C GLN A 232 11.69 -4.62 10.49
N ASN A 233 10.45 -5.10 10.33
CA ASN A 233 9.81 -5.16 9.02
C ASN A 233 8.39 -4.57 9.00
N GLY A 234 7.99 -4.13 7.81
CA GLY A 234 6.61 -3.87 7.44
C GLY A 234 6.23 -4.60 6.15
N PHE A 235 4.94 -4.85 5.96
CA PHE A 235 4.38 -5.46 4.77
C PHE A 235 3.13 -4.72 4.32
N ALA A 236 2.99 -4.47 3.02
CA ALA A 236 1.80 -3.87 2.43
C ALA A 236 1.36 -4.69 1.21
N ARG A 237 0.09 -5.09 1.20
CA ARG A 237 -0.59 -5.61 0.01
C ARG A 237 -1.66 -4.63 -0.44
N LEU A 238 -1.62 -4.28 -1.72
CA LEU A 238 -2.57 -3.39 -2.38
C LEU A 238 -3.27 -4.15 -3.51
N ASP A 239 -4.59 -4.14 -3.55
CA ASP A 239 -5.37 -4.97 -4.47
C ASP A 239 -6.15 -4.10 -5.46
N VAL A 240 -5.97 -4.38 -6.76
CA VAL A 240 -6.65 -3.66 -7.85
C VAL A 240 -8.18 -3.73 -7.73
N TYR A 241 -8.72 -4.82 -7.18
CA TYR A 241 -10.15 -5.07 -7.01
C TYR A 241 -10.71 -4.60 -5.66
N LYS A 242 -9.95 -3.80 -4.91
CA LYS A 242 -10.45 -3.05 -3.74
C LYS A 242 -11.00 -3.92 -2.60
N SER A 243 -10.54 -5.17 -2.50
CA SER A 243 -11.08 -6.15 -1.55
C SER A 243 -10.03 -6.78 -0.64
N GLY A 244 -8.74 -6.59 -0.92
CA GLY A 244 -7.64 -7.30 -0.26
C GLY A 244 -6.57 -6.42 0.38
N ASN A 245 -6.80 -5.11 0.50
CA ASN A 245 -5.78 -4.18 1.02
C ASN A 245 -5.50 -4.48 2.49
N ILE A 246 -4.23 -4.68 2.82
CA ILE A 246 -3.76 -4.89 4.18
C ILE A 246 -2.36 -4.33 4.33
N ILE A 247 -2.11 -3.61 5.42
CA ILE A 247 -0.80 -3.05 5.75
C ILE A 247 -0.49 -3.42 7.19
N VAL A 248 0.67 -4.05 7.40
CA VAL A 248 1.09 -4.58 8.69
C VAL A 248 2.50 -4.10 8.99
N TRP A 249 2.72 -3.52 10.17
CA TRP A 249 4.08 -3.15 10.57
C TRP A 249 4.32 -3.33 12.06
N GLN A 250 5.59 -3.56 12.36
CA GLN A 250 6.05 -3.71 13.72
C GLN A 250 6.45 -2.37 14.35
N ASN A 251 6.00 -2.14 15.58
CA ASN A 251 6.53 -1.12 16.47
C ASN A 251 6.90 -1.76 17.83
N GLU A 252 8.20 -2.03 18.01
CA GLU A 252 8.72 -2.82 19.14
C GLU A 252 7.99 -4.16 19.31
N LYS A 253 7.26 -4.36 20.42
CA LYS A 253 6.47 -5.57 20.70
C LYS A 253 5.05 -5.52 20.12
N LEU A 254 4.66 -4.39 19.52
CA LEU A 254 3.34 -4.19 18.93
C LEU A 254 3.38 -4.49 17.44
N VAL A 255 2.33 -5.12 16.94
CA VAL A 255 2.04 -5.22 15.50
C VAL A 255 0.79 -4.41 15.23
N TYR A 256 0.92 -3.48 14.30
CA TYR A 256 -0.18 -2.68 13.78
C TYR A 256 -0.65 -3.33 12.48
N THR A 257 -1.95 -3.55 12.35
CA THR A 257 -2.60 -4.06 11.15
C THR A 257 -3.69 -3.07 10.74
N LEU A 258 -3.58 -2.54 9.52
CA LEU A 258 -4.61 -1.77 8.85
C LEU A 258 -5.25 -2.62 7.75
N ASP A 259 -6.56 -2.78 7.80
CA ASP A 259 -7.35 -3.44 6.75
C ASP A 259 -8.74 -2.81 6.63
N SER A 260 -9.66 -3.47 5.92
CA SER A 260 -11.03 -2.97 5.69
C SER A 260 -11.05 -1.63 4.95
N ILE A 261 -10.02 -1.37 4.15
CA ILE A 261 -9.86 -0.18 3.32
C ILE A 261 -10.08 -0.58 1.87
N LYS A 262 -11.08 0.01 1.20
CA LYS A 262 -11.39 -0.34 -0.19
C LYS A 262 -10.36 0.18 -1.18
N GLU A 263 -9.98 1.45 -1.08
CA GLU A 263 -9.07 2.07 -2.05
C GLU A 263 -7.60 1.81 -1.66
N PRO A 264 -6.77 1.19 -2.54
CA PRO A 264 -5.40 0.82 -2.19
C PRO A 264 -4.53 2.02 -1.80
N LEU A 265 -4.60 3.13 -2.54
CA LEU A 265 -3.81 4.33 -2.22
C LEU A 265 -4.28 5.01 -0.92
N LYS A 266 -5.58 4.93 -0.57
CA LYS A 266 -6.04 5.39 0.75
C LYS A 266 -5.45 4.57 1.89
N ALA A 267 -5.14 3.29 1.66
CA ALA A 267 -4.48 2.48 2.68
C ALA A 267 -3.07 3.01 2.98
N LEU A 268 -2.31 3.37 1.94
CA LEU A 268 -1.02 4.04 2.11
C LEU A 268 -1.19 5.40 2.79
N GLU A 269 -2.14 6.23 2.35
CA GLU A 269 -2.42 7.55 2.95
C GLU A 269 -2.73 7.47 4.45
N ILE A 270 -3.55 6.51 4.87
CA ILE A 270 -3.83 6.30 6.30
C ILE A 270 -2.58 5.84 7.04
N THR A 271 -1.76 5.00 6.41
CA THR A 271 -0.53 4.47 7.01
C THR A 271 0.52 5.56 7.20
N THR A 272 0.72 6.44 6.21
CA THR A 272 1.70 7.55 6.30
C THR A 272 1.28 8.58 7.36
N ALA A 273 -0.01 8.65 7.71
CA ALA A 273 -0.48 9.47 8.83
C ALA A 273 0.00 8.98 10.22
N PHE A 274 0.68 7.84 10.32
CA PHE A 274 1.39 7.38 11.52
C PHE A 274 2.86 7.81 11.58
N TYR A 275 3.40 8.42 10.51
CA TYR A 275 4.78 8.90 10.48
C TYR A 275 4.95 10.17 11.34
N HIS A 276 6.06 10.25 12.07
CA HIS A 276 6.37 11.31 13.05
C HIS A 276 7.57 12.13 12.64
#